data_AF-A0A914EEG8-F1
#
_entry.id   AF-A0A914EEG8-F1
#
_cell.length_a   1.000
_cell.length_b   1.000
_cell.length_c   1.000
_cell.angle_alpha   90.00
_cell.angle_beta   90.00
_cell.angle_gamma   90.00
#
_symmetry.space_group_name_H-M   'P 1'
#
loop_
_entity.id
_entity.type
_entity.pdbx_description
1 polymer ?
#
loop_
_entity_poly.entity_id
_entity_poly.type
_entity_poly.pdbx_seq_one_letter_code
_entity_poly.pdbx_strand_id
1 'polypeptide(L)'
;MPLQGVIMTISDSLKEYNAVKQAKPGSPEKHNIFPTEVSLLELLHGCVKKIAPDELRECWSALNILFTESPLANLPPRAVFLEFIIFSDYVRICSKRQASRNLQDVCQKLTEAINNIVAWQLESTTWLKRTLVVRQDTGQKASDISPTMDVKNLSGSLASSEVNSIKGSTTSLITQNTRLSSFDGISSASQLPLQDKKSSSNIRASLKDGNNNKKDPANSTQALFLLAENLAELIDSICKSEDKEKLLPTLQAVWGNTLPYLRAKSARNARFFLASSQFLASISTFNYMRPVWKKMTLELLLDPAFFKMDMQSLRQWLIVIDNLMSNDKTSFKELLARIPTAPNTSLSSLITSKEQEYEMRAQALKRLAFVVLSSQMDQYSTQLPDIQERLSDSLRLAQVPVVHAQVFTCYRVLLIRMKPFNFVSMWPSMVTELIQVLIQIEQQLSGTSSTVSDDLKGSRDEQWMQLYLSACKLLETLCTLPSGYMAQFQMCHWAFISSLASNFDKDSFVPFTTRMHNLLTAKYGKLSNSEEKFLSASLFGYKTLMNFGELRPFFYALANQHKSLAAGITGTFQENQLRDSNFMNGSQTLKAAISRIEHSLYVDFAEHLQL
;
A
#
# COMPACT_ATOMS: atom_id res chain seq x y z
N MET A 1 -3.62 6.05 47.66
CA MET A 1 -4.27 4.74 47.69
C MET A 1 -3.38 3.72 46.99
N PRO A 2 -3.31 2.46 47.46
CA PRO A 2 -2.71 1.39 46.67
C PRO A 2 -3.38 1.31 45.30
N LEU A 3 -2.62 1.07 44.22
CA LEU A 3 -3.17 1.02 42.86
C LEU A 3 -4.31 -0.01 42.74
N GLN A 4 -4.20 -1.13 43.46
CA GLN A 4 -5.25 -2.16 43.52
C GLN A 4 -6.60 -1.60 43.97
N GLY A 5 -6.62 -0.71 44.97
CA GLY A 5 -7.84 -0.04 45.44
C GLY A 5 -8.42 0.87 44.36
N VAL A 6 -7.56 1.61 43.65
CA VAL A 6 -7.97 2.47 42.53
C VAL A 6 -8.61 1.62 41.41
N ILE A 7 -8.02 0.48 41.05
CA ILE A 7 -8.56 -0.44 40.04
C ILE A 7 -9.96 -0.94 40.43
N MET A 8 -10.14 -1.32 41.70
CA MET A 8 -11.45 -1.79 42.19
C MET A 8 -12.50 -0.67 42.16
N THR A 9 -12.16 0.55 42.60
CA THR A 9 -13.06 1.70 42.52
C THR A 9 -13.47 2.01 41.07
N ILE A 10 -12.53 1.89 40.13
CA ILE A 10 -12.83 2.05 38.70
C ILE A 10 -13.79 0.94 38.23
N SER A 11 -13.52 -0.32 38.59
CA SER A 11 -14.37 -1.46 38.24
C SER A 11 -15.82 -1.26 38.71
N ASP A 12 -16.01 -0.83 39.96
CA ASP A 12 -17.33 -0.59 40.52
C ASP A 12 -18.04 0.60 39.84
N SER A 13 -17.29 1.65 39.50
CA SER A 13 -17.82 2.79 38.73
C SER A 13 -18.32 2.37 37.33
N LEU A 14 -17.61 1.46 36.65
CA LEU A 14 -18.04 0.95 35.34
C LEU A 14 -19.31 0.08 35.45
N LYS A 15 -19.46 -0.68 36.54
CA LYS A 15 -20.68 -1.47 36.79
C LYS A 15 -21.88 -0.56 37.07
N GLU A 16 -21.69 0.49 37.85
CA GLU A 16 -22.73 1.48 38.16
C GLU A 16 -23.23 2.16 36.87
N TYR A 17 -22.31 2.57 35.99
CA TYR A 17 -22.65 3.09 34.67
C TYR A 17 -23.57 2.14 33.87
N ASN A 18 -23.29 0.83 33.89
CA ASN A 18 -24.13 -0.16 33.22
C ASN A 18 -25.51 -0.30 33.86
N ALA A 19 -25.62 -0.30 35.18
CA ALA A 19 -26.90 -0.33 35.88
C ALA A 19 -27.79 0.86 35.45
N VAL A 20 -27.22 2.06 35.39
CA VAL A 20 -28.01 3.24 34.99
C VAL A 20 -28.34 3.26 33.50
N LYS A 21 -27.46 2.75 32.63
CA LYS A 21 -27.79 2.61 31.20
C LYS A 21 -28.99 1.68 30.98
N GLN A 22 -29.09 0.61 31.77
CA GLN A 22 -30.20 -0.36 31.73
C GLN A 22 -31.48 0.12 32.43
N ALA A 23 -31.43 1.19 33.24
CA ALA A 23 -32.61 1.73 33.92
C ALA A 23 -33.69 2.23 32.93
N LYS A 24 -34.97 2.25 33.36
CA LYS A 24 -36.09 2.68 32.51
C LYS A 24 -35.91 4.13 32.02
N PRO A 25 -36.32 4.46 30.77
CA PRO A 25 -36.27 5.85 30.30
C PRO A 25 -37.16 6.73 31.20
N GLY A 26 -36.57 7.76 31.82
CA GLY A 26 -37.26 8.69 32.73
C GLY A 26 -36.96 8.51 34.22
N SER A 27 -36.06 7.60 34.63
CA SER A 27 -35.62 7.57 36.04
C SER A 27 -34.76 8.81 36.38
N PRO A 28 -34.88 9.36 37.60
CA PRO A 28 -34.07 10.51 38.04
C PRO A 28 -32.56 10.22 38.02
N GLU A 29 -32.18 8.94 38.08
CA GLU A 29 -30.79 8.45 37.98
C GLU A 29 -30.14 8.73 36.63
N LYS A 30 -30.91 8.82 35.53
CA LYS A 30 -30.36 9.08 34.18
C LYS A 30 -29.96 10.54 33.92
N HIS A 31 -30.44 11.48 34.74
CA HIS A 31 -30.26 12.92 34.49
C HIS A 31 -28.95 13.52 35.02
N ASN A 32 -28.20 12.79 35.87
CA ASN A 32 -27.02 13.32 36.58
C ASN A 32 -25.69 12.60 36.30
N ILE A 33 -25.60 11.78 35.24
CA ILE A 33 -24.35 11.04 34.95
C ILE A 33 -23.43 11.87 34.08
N PHE A 34 -22.29 12.24 34.65
CA PHE A 34 -21.12 12.66 33.90
C PHE A 34 -20.39 11.41 33.38
N PRO A 35 -20.13 11.28 32.07
CA PRO A 35 -19.44 10.12 31.53
C PRO A 35 -17.96 10.15 31.95
N THR A 36 -17.63 9.44 33.03
CA THR A 36 -16.28 9.41 33.62
C THR A 36 -15.50 8.17 33.21
N GLU A 37 -16.13 7.19 32.57
CA GLU A 37 -15.57 5.86 32.29
C GLU A 37 -14.25 5.96 31.50
N VAL A 38 -14.25 6.79 30.45
CA VAL A 38 -13.06 7.04 29.62
C VAL A 38 -11.95 7.70 30.45
N SER A 39 -12.28 8.71 31.24
CA SER A 39 -11.29 9.45 32.04
C SER A 39 -10.67 8.57 33.12
N LEU A 40 -11.48 7.72 33.76
CA LEU A 40 -11.03 6.76 34.76
C LEU A 40 -10.09 5.71 34.16
N LEU A 41 -10.42 5.18 32.99
CA LEU A 41 -9.56 4.23 32.28
C LEU A 41 -8.29 4.88 31.73
N GLU A 42 -8.32 6.14 31.28
CA GLU A 42 -7.12 6.89 30.87
C GLU A 42 -6.18 7.14 32.05
N LEU A 43 -6.73 7.47 33.23
CA LEU A 43 -5.96 7.55 34.46
C LEU A 43 -5.30 6.21 34.80
N LEU A 44 -6.06 5.11 34.75
CA LEU A 44 -5.54 3.78 35.01
C LEU A 44 -4.43 3.41 34.01
N HIS A 45 -4.63 3.68 32.72
CA HIS A 45 -3.61 3.45 31.70
C HIS A 45 -2.31 4.22 31.98
N GLY A 46 -2.44 5.49 32.38
CA GLY A 46 -1.30 6.30 32.82
C GLY A 46 -0.57 5.72 34.02
N CYS A 47 -1.29 5.16 35.00
CA CYS A 47 -0.71 4.47 36.15
C CYS A 47 0.02 3.19 35.74
N VAL A 48 -0.60 2.34 34.92
CA VAL A 48 -0.01 1.07 34.45
C VAL A 48 1.29 1.30 33.68
N LYS A 49 1.42 2.40 32.95
CA LYS A 49 2.66 2.76 32.24
C LYS A 49 3.80 3.24 33.13
N LYS A 50 3.51 3.67 34.36
CA LYS A 50 4.50 4.28 35.28
C LYS A 50 4.89 3.37 36.44
N ILE A 51 4.08 2.38 36.76
CA ILE A 51 4.31 1.47 37.88
C ILE A 51 5.42 0.46 37.57
N ALA A 52 6.13 0.01 38.61
CA ALA A 52 7.16 -1.01 38.47
C ALA A 52 6.54 -2.37 38.07
N PRO A 53 7.23 -3.20 37.25
CA PRO A 53 6.67 -4.47 36.76
C PRO A 53 6.25 -5.45 37.87
N ASP A 54 6.97 -5.49 38.99
CA ASP A 54 6.66 -6.39 40.11
C ASP A 54 5.40 -5.95 40.85
N GLU A 55 5.25 -4.64 41.11
CA GLU A 55 4.04 -4.07 41.71
C GLU A 55 2.82 -4.19 40.78
N LEU A 56 3.01 -4.08 39.46
CA LEU A 56 1.96 -4.31 38.48
C LEU A 56 1.47 -5.77 38.49
N ARG A 57 2.38 -6.73 38.69
CA ARG A 57 2.04 -8.16 38.78
C ARG A 57 1.14 -8.45 39.99
N GLU A 58 1.36 -7.77 41.11
CA GLU A 58 0.50 -7.87 42.30
C GLU A 58 -0.92 -7.34 42.05
N CYS A 59 -1.08 -6.38 41.14
CA CYS A 59 -2.37 -5.82 40.75
C CYS A 59 -3.22 -6.74 39.85
N TRP A 60 -2.70 -7.90 39.42
CA TRP A 60 -3.40 -8.80 38.49
C TRP A 60 -4.79 -9.20 38.97
N SER A 61 -4.96 -9.49 40.26
CA SER A 61 -6.27 -9.91 40.80
C SER A 61 -7.35 -8.86 40.57
N ALA A 62 -7.05 -7.59 40.84
CA ALA A 62 -7.97 -6.48 40.61
C ALA A 62 -8.17 -6.17 39.11
N LEU A 63 -7.10 -6.23 38.31
CA LEU A 63 -7.20 -6.06 36.86
C LEU A 63 -8.05 -7.16 36.21
N ASN A 64 -7.87 -8.40 36.63
CA ASN A 64 -8.66 -9.52 36.15
C ASN A 64 -10.15 -9.28 36.44
N ILE A 65 -10.51 -8.88 37.67
CA ILE A 65 -11.89 -8.53 38.03
C ILE A 65 -12.43 -7.42 37.13
N LEU A 66 -11.68 -6.32 36.96
CA LEU A 66 -12.04 -5.22 36.07
C LEU A 66 -12.39 -5.72 34.67
N PHE A 67 -11.51 -6.50 34.03
CA PHE A 67 -11.75 -6.98 32.67
C PHE A 67 -12.89 -8.00 32.59
N THR A 68 -13.00 -8.91 33.55
CA THR A 68 -14.03 -9.96 33.54
C THR A 68 -15.42 -9.41 33.84
N GLU A 69 -15.53 -8.38 34.68
CA GLU A 69 -16.82 -7.83 35.09
C GLU A 69 -17.21 -6.56 34.32
N SER A 70 -16.30 -6.00 33.52
CA SER A 70 -16.60 -4.82 32.70
C SER A 70 -17.76 -5.07 31.72
N PRO A 71 -18.74 -4.14 31.65
CA PRO A 71 -19.92 -4.22 30.80
C PRO A 71 -19.63 -3.73 29.37
N LEU A 72 -18.67 -4.38 28.69
CA LEU A 72 -18.09 -3.96 27.41
C LEU A 72 -19.11 -3.57 26.32
N ALA A 73 -20.22 -4.30 26.20
CA ALA A 73 -21.27 -4.01 25.21
C ALA A 73 -21.97 -2.65 25.44
N ASN A 74 -21.89 -2.14 26.67
CA ASN A 74 -22.54 -0.90 27.08
C ASN A 74 -21.58 0.28 27.20
N LEU A 75 -20.27 0.03 27.25
CA LEU A 75 -19.26 1.09 27.29
C LEU A 75 -19.14 1.84 25.96
N PRO A 76 -18.70 3.11 25.98
CA PRO A 76 -18.30 3.80 24.77
C PRO A 76 -17.08 3.09 24.11
N PRO A 77 -16.93 3.13 22.77
CA PRO A 77 -15.83 2.45 22.07
C PRO A 77 -14.46 2.74 22.65
N ARG A 78 -14.20 4.01 22.99
CA ARG A 78 -12.92 4.44 23.57
C ARG A 78 -12.61 3.76 24.90
N ALA A 79 -13.60 3.50 25.75
CA ALA A 79 -13.40 2.77 27.01
C ALA A 79 -13.05 1.29 26.74
N VAL A 80 -13.73 0.65 25.78
CA VAL A 80 -13.39 -0.72 25.34
C VAL A 80 -11.95 -0.79 24.80
N PHE A 81 -11.53 0.22 24.02
CA PHE A 81 -10.16 0.30 23.51
C PHE A 81 -9.14 0.44 24.64
N LEU A 82 -9.41 1.28 25.64
CA LEU A 82 -8.52 1.48 26.78
C LEU A 82 -8.38 0.20 27.60
N GLU A 83 -9.46 -0.54 27.88
CA GLU A 83 -9.35 -1.82 28.59
C GLU A 83 -8.46 -2.82 27.85
N PHE A 84 -8.61 -2.93 26.53
CA PHE A 84 -7.74 -3.81 25.74
C PHE A 84 -6.28 -3.34 25.71
N ILE A 85 -6.02 -2.03 25.64
CA ILE A 85 -4.66 -1.49 25.70
C ILE A 85 -4.04 -1.75 27.08
N ILE A 86 -4.79 -1.51 28.16
CA ILE A 86 -4.31 -1.75 29.53
C ILE A 86 -3.98 -3.23 29.70
N PHE A 87 -4.84 -4.13 29.20
CA PHE A 87 -4.58 -5.57 29.19
C PHE A 87 -3.34 -5.93 28.37
N SER A 88 -3.20 -5.38 27.17
CA SER A 88 -2.06 -5.62 26.28
C SER A 88 -0.74 -5.15 26.91
N ASP A 89 -0.75 -3.96 27.51
CA ASP A 89 0.40 -3.38 28.21
C ASP A 89 0.76 -4.21 29.45
N TYR A 90 -0.24 -4.64 30.24
CA TYR A 90 -0.01 -5.56 31.37
C TYR A 90 0.69 -6.84 30.91
N VAL A 91 0.19 -7.49 29.85
CA VAL A 91 0.82 -8.72 29.32
C VAL A 91 2.24 -8.42 28.85
N ARG A 92 2.47 -7.33 28.12
CA ARG A 92 3.80 -6.99 27.58
C ARG A 92 4.82 -6.69 28.69
N ILE A 93 4.40 -6.05 29.78
CA ILE A 93 5.27 -5.68 30.92
C ILE A 93 5.52 -6.89 31.83
N CYS A 94 4.47 -7.66 32.15
CA CYS A 94 4.53 -8.68 33.20
C CYS A 94 4.82 -10.09 32.69
N SER A 95 4.50 -10.40 31.42
CA SER A 95 4.59 -11.78 30.92
C SER A 95 5.96 -12.11 30.33
N LYS A 96 6.86 -12.65 31.17
CA LYS A 96 7.81 -13.66 30.68
C LYS A 96 7.07 -15.01 30.59
N ARG A 97 6.26 -15.20 29.54
CA ARG A 97 5.53 -16.46 29.21
C ARG A 97 4.71 -17.08 30.36
N GLN A 98 4.02 -16.26 31.14
CA GLN A 98 3.13 -16.77 32.18
C GLN A 98 1.76 -17.08 31.55
N ALA A 99 1.63 -18.26 30.94
CA ALA A 99 0.36 -18.70 30.38
C ALA A 99 -0.62 -19.07 31.51
N SER A 100 -1.72 -18.32 31.61
CA SER A 100 -2.82 -18.58 32.54
C SER A 100 -4.13 -18.62 31.77
N ARG A 101 -5.04 -19.51 32.16
CA ARG A 101 -6.39 -19.60 31.58
C ARG A 101 -7.13 -18.27 31.68
N ASN A 102 -6.99 -17.56 32.80
CA ASN A 102 -7.64 -16.26 33.01
C ASN A 102 -7.16 -15.21 31.98
N LEU A 103 -5.88 -15.23 31.60
CA LEU A 103 -5.35 -14.32 30.57
C LEU A 103 -5.96 -14.62 29.20
N GLN A 104 -6.14 -15.91 28.88
CA GLN A 104 -6.75 -16.34 27.61
C GLN A 104 -8.24 -15.92 27.56
N ASP A 105 -8.98 -16.14 28.64
CA ASP A 105 -10.40 -15.78 28.73
C ASP A 105 -10.60 -14.26 28.62
N VAL A 106 -9.77 -13.46 29.30
CA VAL A 106 -9.79 -11.99 29.19
C VAL A 106 -9.42 -11.53 27.78
N CYS A 107 -8.38 -12.11 27.18
CA CYS A 107 -7.98 -11.81 25.81
C CYS A 107 -9.12 -12.07 24.83
N GLN A 108 -9.78 -13.23 24.93
CA GLN A 108 -10.91 -13.58 24.08
C GLN A 108 -12.08 -12.60 24.25
N LYS A 109 -12.47 -12.31 25.50
CA LYS A 109 -13.58 -11.39 25.81
C LYS A 109 -13.34 -9.98 25.26
N LEU A 110 -12.15 -9.41 25.51
CA LEU A 110 -11.82 -8.05 25.03
C LEU A 110 -11.68 -8.02 23.50
N THR A 111 -11.10 -9.07 22.90
CA THR A 111 -11.00 -9.20 21.44
C THR A 111 -12.37 -9.27 20.80
N GLU A 112 -13.30 -10.05 21.36
CA GLU A 112 -14.68 -10.15 20.85
C GLU A 112 -15.39 -8.79 20.92
N ALA A 113 -15.24 -8.04 22.01
CA ALA A 113 -15.80 -6.70 22.13
C ALA A 113 -15.27 -5.73 21.07
N ILE A 114 -13.96 -5.73 20.80
CA ILE A 114 -13.38 -4.90 19.73
C ILE A 114 -13.82 -5.39 18.35
N ASN A 115 -13.84 -6.70 18.12
CA ASN A 115 -14.26 -7.29 16.85
C ASN A 115 -15.74 -6.96 16.52
N ASN A 116 -16.59 -6.86 17.55
CA ASN A 116 -17.97 -6.40 17.39
C ASN A 116 -18.04 -4.94 16.90
N ILE A 117 -17.12 -4.08 17.34
CA ILE A 117 -16.99 -2.69 16.86
C ILE A 117 -16.49 -2.67 15.41
N VAL A 118 -15.54 -3.54 15.05
CA VAL A 118 -15.08 -3.73 13.65
C VAL A 118 -16.24 -4.13 12.74
N ALA A 119 -17.15 -4.99 13.21
CA ALA A 119 -18.30 -5.46 12.44
C ALA A 119 -19.39 -4.40 12.19
N TRP A 120 -19.33 -3.22 12.82
CA TRP A 120 -20.38 -2.20 12.66
C TRP A 120 -20.54 -1.67 11.25
N GLN A 121 -19.48 -1.69 10.43
CA GLN A 121 -19.53 -1.29 9.02
C GLN A 121 -19.76 -2.46 8.06
N LEU A 122 -20.17 -3.62 8.58
CA LEU A 122 -20.51 -4.79 7.78
C LEU A 122 -22.01 -5.05 7.75
N GLU A 123 -22.45 -5.70 6.69
CA GLU A 123 -23.81 -6.21 6.53
C GLU A 123 -23.81 -7.56 5.78
N SER A 124 -24.84 -8.38 6.01
CA SER A 124 -25.00 -9.66 5.31
C SER A 124 -25.61 -9.46 3.93
N THR A 125 -25.04 -10.06 2.89
CA THR A 125 -25.54 -9.90 1.51
C THR A 125 -26.95 -10.48 1.30
N THR A 126 -27.32 -11.54 2.02
CA THR A 126 -28.67 -12.14 1.99
C THR A 126 -28.95 -12.91 3.28
N TRP A 127 -30.22 -13.19 3.56
CA TRP A 127 -30.63 -14.00 4.74
C TRP A 127 -30.17 -15.47 4.66
N LEU A 128 -29.89 -16.00 3.46
CA LEU A 128 -29.46 -17.39 3.22
C LEU A 128 -27.92 -17.55 3.16
N LYS A 129 -27.17 -16.52 2.76
CA LYS A 129 -25.69 -16.54 2.73
C LYS A 129 -25.14 -15.56 3.77
N ARG A 130 -24.44 -16.10 4.77
CA ARG A 130 -23.65 -15.34 5.77
C ARG A 130 -22.39 -14.69 5.18
N THR A 131 -22.44 -14.23 3.92
CA THR A 131 -21.34 -13.47 3.33
C THR A 131 -21.46 -12.03 3.80
N LEU A 132 -20.41 -11.52 4.43
CA LEU A 132 -20.33 -10.13 4.89
C LEU A 132 -19.78 -9.24 3.77
N VAL A 133 -20.35 -8.05 3.64
CA VAL A 133 -19.88 -6.98 2.76
C VAL A 133 -19.79 -5.66 3.53
N VAL A 134 -18.95 -4.76 3.03
CA VAL A 134 -18.84 -3.40 3.58
C VAL A 134 -20.11 -2.64 3.23
N ARG A 135 -20.71 -1.99 4.23
CA ARG A 135 -21.89 -1.15 4.06
C ARG A 135 -21.61 -0.08 3.02
N GLN A 136 -22.48 0.02 2.01
CA GLN A 136 -22.48 1.14 1.10
C GLN A 136 -23.38 2.21 1.70
N ASP A 137 -22.85 3.39 2.03
CA ASP A 137 -23.70 4.54 2.34
C ASP A 137 -24.46 4.92 1.07
N THR A 138 -25.61 4.30 0.86
CA THR A 138 -26.67 4.85 0.01
C THR A 138 -27.43 5.82 0.90
N GLY A 139 -27.42 7.10 0.52
CA GLY A 139 -28.29 8.08 1.16
C GLY A 139 -29.73 7.58 1.11
N GLN A 140 -30.39 7.58 2.27
CA GLN A 140 -31.80 7.23 2.51
C GLN A 140 -32.16 5.74 2.41
N LYS A 141 -32.72 5.24 3.51
CA LYS A 141 -33.50 4.00 3.57
C LYS A 141 -34.63 4.06 2.54
N ALA A 142 -34.52 3.29 1.46
CA ALA A 142 -35.71 2.81 0.78
C ALA A 142 -36.31 1.70 1.64
N SER A 143 -37.51 1.94 2.14
CA SER A 143 -38.33 1.03 2.90
C SER A 143 -38.55 -0.30 2.16
N ASP A 144 -38.57 -1.38 2.95
CA ASP A 144 -39.05 -2.71 2.61
C ASP A 144 -40.30 -2.69 1.72
N ILE A 145 -40.19 -3.11 0.46
CA ILE A 145 -41.26 -3.80 -0.26
C ILE A 145 -40.61 -4.79 -1.26
N SER A 146 -40.68 -6.09 -0.95
CA SER A 146 -40.51 -7.14 -1.96
C SER A 146 -41.59 -7.00 -3.04
N PRO A 147 -41.30 -7.38 -4.30
CA PRO A 147 -42.19 -8.40 -4.85
C PRO A 147 -41.46 -9.55 -5.55
N THR A 148 -42.17 -10.66 -5.47
CA THR A 148 -42.07 -11.95 -6.13
C THR A 148 -41.90 -11.87 -7.65
N MET A 149 -41.33 -12.95 -8.20
CA MET A 149 -41.03 -13.22 -9.60
C MET A 149 -42.20 -12.94 -10.56
N ASP A 150 -41.87 -12.47 -11.77
CA ASP A 150 -42.51 -12.98 -12.99
C ASP A 150 -41.51 -13.02 -14.15
N VAL A 151 -41.42 -14.21 -14.74
CA VAL A 151 -40.61 -14.54 -15.92
C VAL A 151 -41.42 -14.17 -17.16
N LYS A 152 -40.87 -13.33 -18.05
CA LYS A 152 -41.21 -13.34 -19.48
C LYS A 152 -40.06 -12.83 -20.34
N ASN A 153 -39.65 -13.70 -21.26
CA ASN A 153 -38.69 -13.48 -22.33
C ASN A 153 -39.07 -12.28 -23.22
N LEU A 154 -38.07 -11.52 -23.67
CA LEU A 154 -37.96 -11.05 -25.06
C LEU A 154 -36.54 -10.55 -25.37
N SER A 155 -35.95 -11.15 -26.39
CA SER A 155 -34.70 -10.79 -27.04
C SER A 155 -34.90 -9.55 -27.94
N GLY A 156 -33.89 -8.67 -28.03
CA GLY A 156 -33.84 -7.67 -29.11
C GLY A 156 -33.01 -6.39 -28.86
N SER A 157 -31.76 -6.42 -29.34
CA SER A 157 -31.09 -5.37 -30.15
C SER A 157 -30.87 -3.93 -29.63
N LEU A 158 -29.57 -3.58 -29.63
CA LEU A 158 -28.90 -2.34 -30.08
C LEU A 158 -29.15 -0.95 -29.44
N ALA A 159 -28.00 -0.31 -29.20
CA ALA A 159 -27.64 1.11 -29.34
C ALA A 159 -27.94 2.09 -28.18
N SER A 160 -26.84 2.56 -27.57
CA SER A 160 -26.67 3.94 -27.04
C SER A 160 -25.18 4.27 -27.20
N SER A 161 -24.77 5.04 -28.20
CA SER A 161 -24.84 6.51 -28.33
C SER A 161 -24.20 7.25 -27.15
N GLU A 162 -23.14 7.96 -27.52
CA GLU A 162 -22.15 8.68 -26.74
C GLU A 162 -22.66 9.99 -26.08
N VAL A 163 -21.72 10.59 -25.33
CA VAL A 163 -21.47 12.04 -25.13
C VAL A 163 -21.83 12.59 -23.74
N ASN A 164 -20.78 12.84 -22.94
CA ASN A 164 -20.46 14.10 -22.25
C ASN A 164 -19.22 13.88 -21.35
N SER A 165 -18.01 14.22 -21.80
CA SER A 165 -17.34 15.53 -21.65
C SER A 165 -16.95 15.87 -20.22
N ILE A 166 -15.66 15.69 -19.87
CA ILE A 166 -14.98 16.47 -18.82
C ILE A 166 -13.53 16.74 -19.27
N LYS A 167 -13.27 18.00 -19.64
CA LYS A 167 -11.94 18.62 -19.73
C LYS A 167 -11.88 19.75 -18.71
N GLY A 168 -10.70 19.93 -18.13
CA GLY A 168 -10.30 21.08 -17.31
C GLY A 168 -10.38 20.82 -15.81
N SER A 169 -9.45 21.24 -14.96
CA SER A 169 -8.08 21.81 -15.04
C SER A 169 -7.77 22.27 -13.61
N THR A 170 -6.53 22.08 -13.15
CA THR A 170 -5.76 22.96 -12.21
C THR A 170 -6.38 23.25 -10.83
N THR A 171 -5.69 23.28 -9.67
CA THR A 171 -4.31 23.63 -9.35
C THR A 171 -4.09 23.38 -7.85
N SER A 172 -2.90 22.88 -7.51
CA SER A 172 -2.07 23.15 -6.33
C SER A 172 -2.71 23.56 -4.99
N LEU A 173 -2.37 22.82 -3.92
CA LEU A 173 -1.79 23.43 -2.70
C LEU A 173 -0.74 22.50 -2.08
N ILE A 174 0.48 23.04 -2.00
CA ILE A 174 1.60 22.58 -1.17
C ILE A 174 1.34 23.06 0.26
N THR A 175 1.54 22.22 1.28
CA THR A 175 2.06 22.70 2.56
C THR A 175 2.86 21.60 3.27
N GLN A 176 3.93 22.07 3.90
CA GLN A 176 5.12 21.36 4.34
C GLN A 176 4.96 20.59 5.66
N ASN A 177 5.86 19.62 5.83
CA ASN A 177 6.25 19.02 7.11
C ASN A 177 6.59 20.09 8.17
N THR A 178 6.32 19.78 9.43
CA THR A 178 7.07 20.37 10.55
C THR A 178 7.43 19.28 11.56
N ARG A 179 8.74 19.13 11.80
CA ARG A 179 9.36 18.43 12.94
C ARG A 179 9.65 19.47 14.04
N LEU A 180 9.65 18.98 15.28
CA LEU A 180 9.97 19.67 16.54
C LEU A 180 11.36 20.33 16.62
N SER A 181 11.44 21.46 17.33
CA SER A 181 12.45 21.87 18.37
C SER A 181 12.14 23.32 18.80
N SER A 182 11.81 23.61 20.06
CA SER A 182 12.66 23.94 21.25
C SER A 182 12.79 25.47 21.51
N PHE A 183 12.35 25.86 22.72
CA PHE A 183 12.60 27.04 23.58
C PHE A 183 13.46 28.23 23.07
N ASP A 184 12.95 29.48 23.18
CA ASP A 184 13.23 30.47 24.27
C ASP A 184 12.73 31.92 23.93
N GLY A 185 12.32 32.68 24.95
CA GLY A 185 12.65 34.12 25.10
C GLY A 185 11.72 35.26 24.61
N ILE A 186 10.86 35.77 25.51
CA ILE A 186 10.73 37.18 25.99
C ILE A 186 10.32 38.36 25.04
N SER A 187 9.17 39.00 25.42
CA SER A 187 8.69 40.41 25.28
C SER A 187 8.80 41.17 23.93
N SER A 188 7.76 41.85 23.43
CA SER A 188 7.33 43.19 23.90
C SER A 188 6.05 43.66 23.18
N ALA A 189 5.32 44.58 23.82
CA ALA A 189 4.03 45.14 23.44
C ALA A 189 4.06 46.19 22.32
N SER A 190 2.97 46.29 21.53
CA SER A 190 2.37 47.57 21.10
C SER A 190 1.09 47.38 20.25
N GLN A 191 -0.04 47.65 20.90
CA GLN A 191 -1.22 48.44 20.47
C GLN A 191 -1.80 48.33 19.04
N LEU A 192 -3.04 47.84 19.00
CA LEU A 192 -4.08 48.01 17.97
C LEU A 192 -4.67 49.44 17.97
N PRO A 193 -5.48 49.77 16.94
CA PRO A 193 -6.83 50.23 17.25
C PRO A 193 -7.95 49.47 16.51
N LEU A 194 -8.85 48.93 17.34
CA LEU A 194 -10.29 48.69 17.25
C LEU A 194 -11.04 49.02 15.94
N GLN A 195 -11.74 48.00 15.42
CA GLN A 195 -13.12 48.13 14.94
C GLN A 195 -13.97 46.95 15.40
N ASP A 196 -15.02 47.27 16.16
CA ASP A 196 -16.01 46.37 16.71
C ASP A 196 -16.86 45.70 15.62
N LYS A 197 -16.98 44.36 15.69
CA LYS A 197 -18.19 43.64 15.27
C LYS A 197 -18.33 42.34 16.07
N LYS A 198 -19.38 42.32 16.90
CA LYS A 198 -19.85 41.23 17.76
C LYS A 198 -19.79 39.86 17.07
N SER A 199 -19.05 38.93 17.67
CA SER A 199 -19.22 37.49 17.48
C SER A 199 -19.42 36.85 18.86
N SER A 200 -20.68 36.78 19.26
CA SER A 200 -21.12 35.99 20.42
C SER A 200 -20.80 34.51 20.17
N SER A 201 -20.10 33.91 21.11
CA SER A 201 -19.83 32.49 21.24
C SER A 201 -21.11 31.65 21.20
N ASN A 202 -21.33 30.88 20.14
CA ASN A 202 -22.28 29.78 20.14
C ASN A 202 -21.64 28.54 20.77
N ILE A 203 -21.42 28.57 22.09
CA ILE A 203 -21.34 27.35 22.92
C ILE A 203 -22.78 26.91 23.18
N ARG A 204 -23.49 26.45 22.13
CA ARG A 204 -24.77 25.73 22.26
C ARG A 204 -25.20 25.11 20.94
N ALA A 205 -24.55 24.03 20.54
CA ALA A 205 -25.10 23.10 19.55
C ALA A 205 -24.42 21.74 19.65
N SER A 206 -24.98 20.84 20.47
CA SER A 206 -25.31 19.45 20.09
C SER A 206 -25.74 18.67 21.34
N LEU A 207 -26.88 19.04 21.90
CA LEU A 207 -27.70 18.16 22.71
C LEU A 207 -28.90 17.81 21.85
N LYS A 208 -28.69 16.87 20.92
CA LYS A 208 -29.79 16.21 20.19
C LYS A 208 -29.37 14.77 19.83
N ASP A 209 -29.83 13.85 20.67
CA ASP A 209 -30.25 12.47 20.37
C ASP A 209 -29.21 11.41 19.93
N GLY A 210 -28.40 10.95 20.87
CA GLY A 210 -28.56 9.65 21.56
C GLY A 210 -28.50 8.28 20.84
N ASN A 211 -28.67 8.16 19.51
CA ASN A 211 -28.70 6.82 18.88
C ASN A 211 -27.92 6.66 17.56
N ASN A 212 -27.61 7.75 16.84
CA ASN A 212 -26.85 7.67 15.58
C ASN A 212 -25.32 7.66 15.73
N ASN A 213 -24.77 8.09 16.88
CA ASN A 213 -23.33 8.06 17.13
C ASN A 213 -22.77 6.66 17.46
N LYS A 214 -23.62 5.63 17.58
CA LYS A 214 -23.20 4.29 18.04
C LYS A 214 -22.41 3.48 17.01
N LYS A 215 -22.32 3.89 15.75
CA LYS A 215 -21.67 3.14 14.66
C LYS A 215 -20.83 4.01 13.74
N ASP A 216 -20.09 4.96 14.30
CA ASP A 216 -19.14 5.78 13.55
C ASP A 216 -18.05 4.90 12.90
N PRO A 217 -17.83 4.98 11.56
CA PRO A 217 -16.75 4.27 10.87
C PRO A 217 -15.35 4.52 11.46
N ALA A 218 -15.11 5.69 12.07
CA ALA A 218 -13.83 6.00 12.71
C ALA A 218 -13.55 5.05 13.89
N ASN A 219 -14.56 4.71 14.69
CA ASN A 219 -14.43 3.75 15.79
C ASN A 219 -14.14 2.34 15.26
N SER A 220 -14.81 1.90 14.20
CA SER A 220 -14.55 0.59 13.57
C SER A 220 -13.15 0.50 12.97
N THR A 221 -12.68 1.59 12.35
CA THR A 221 -11.31 1.66 11.80
C THR A 221 -10.28 1.60 12.92
N GLN A 222 -10.47 2.38 13.99
CA GLN A 222 -9.57 2.40 15.15
C GLN A 222 -9.53 1.05 15.87
N ALA A 223 -10.68 0.39 16.02
CA ALA A 223 -10.80 -0.94 16.56
C ALA A 223 -9.94 -1.95 15.77
N LEU A 224 -9.97 -1.89 14.44
CA LEU A 224 -9.20 -2.78 13.59
C LEU A 224 -7.68 -2.51 13.66
N PHE A 225 -7.26 -1.24 13.68
CA PHE A 225 -5.85 -0.90 13.92
C PHE A 225 -5.36 -1.41 15.27
N LEU A 226 -6.19 -1.28 16.31
CA LEU A 226 -5.84 -1.74 17.64
C LEU A 226 -5.62 -3.27 17.70
N LEU A 227 -6.46 -4.04 17.01
CA LEU A 227 -6.28 -5.48 16.84
C LEU A 227 -5.03 -5.80 16.00
N ALA A 228 -4.80 -5.07 14.91
CA ALA A 228 -3.63 -5.25 14.05
C ALA A 228 -2.30 -5.06 14.80
N GLU A 229 -2.23 -4.08 15.69
CA GLU A 229 -1.04 -3.75 16.46
C GLU A 229 -0.74 -4.72 17.61
N ASN A 230 -1.76 -5.32 18.22
CA ASN A 230 -1.58 -6.01 19.50
C ASN A 230 -1.98 -7.50 19.49
N LEU A 231 -3.01 -7.91 18.73
CA LEU A 231 -3.64 -9.20 18.95
C LEU A 231 -2.70 -10.39 18.69
N ALA A 232 -1.92 -10.35 17.61
CA ALA A 232 -1.08 -11.49 17.24
C ALA A 232 0.01 -11.75 18.28
N GLU A 233 0.73 -10.71 18.70
CA GLU A 233 1.74 -10.77 19.77
C GLU A 233 1.13 -11.13 21.13
N LEU A 234 -0.08 -10.63 21.42
CA LEU A 234 -0.82 -10.92 22.65
C LEU A 234 -1.15 -12.41 22.74
N ILE A 235 -1.71 -12.99 21.68
CA ILE A 235 -1.99 -14.44 21.59
C ILE A 235 -0.70 -15.24 21.76
N ASP A 236 0.39 -14.83 21.09
CA ASP A 236 1.68 -15.54 21.19
C ASP A 236 2.27 -15.51 22.61
N SER A 237 2.03 -14.42 23.35
CA SER A 237 2.57 -14.19 24.69
C SER A 237 1.81 -14.92 25.80
N ILE A 238 0.50 -15.13 25.64
CA ILE A 238 -0.38 -15.73 26.67
C ILE A 238 -0.60 -17.25 26.49
N CYS A 239 -0.20 -17.82 25.36
CA CYS A 239 -0.34 -19.25 25.06
C CYS A 239 0.98 -20.00 25.23
N LYS A 240 0.93 -21.16 25.92
CA LYS A 240 1.99 -22.18 25.79
C LYS A 240 1.94 -22.77 24.39
N SER A 241 3.05 -23.31 23.90
CA SER A 241 3.14 -23.86 22.54
C SER A 241 2.05 -24.90 22.21
N GLU A 242 1.62 -25.70 23.19
CA GLU A 242 0.58 -26.73 23.04
C GLU A 242 -0.86 -26.16 23.02
N ASP A 243 -1.06 -24.96 23.58
CA ASP A 243 -2.37 -24.33 23.71
C ASP A 243 -2.67 -23.30 22.61
N LYS A 244 -1.71 -23.01 21.73
CA LYS A 244 -1.81 -21.95 20.70
C LYS A 244 -2.99 -22.16 19.75
N GLU A 245 -3.39 -23.40 19.51
CA GLU A 245 -4.53 -23.72 18.64
C GLU A 245 -5.89 -23.31 19.24
N LYS A 246 -5.99 -23.20 20.57
CA LYS A 246 -7.24 -22.89 21.27
C LYS A 246 -7.75 -21.47 21.00
N LEU A 247 -6.87 -20.52 20.67
CA LEU A 247 -7.22 -19.14 20.34
C LEU A 247 -7.38 -18.89 18.83
N LEU A 248 -7.15 -19.90 17.98
CA LEU A 248 -7.40 -19.78 16.54
C LEU A 248 -8.86 -19.45 16.20
N PRO A 249 -9.89 -19.96 16.91
CA PRO A 249 -11.28 -19.54 16.68
C PRO A 249 -11.51 -18.04 16.91
N THR A 250 -10.88 -17.46 17.95
CA THR A 250 -10.92 -16.01 18.20
C THR A 250 -10.30 -15.26 17.04
N LEU A 251 -9.14 -15.71 16.57
CA LEU A 251 -8.47 -15.11 15.42
C LEU A 251 -9.30 -15.23 14.14
N GLN A 252 -9.93 -16.38 13.93
CA GLN A 252 -10.78 -16.66 12.77
C GLN A 252 -12.04 -15.78 12.77
N ALA A 253 -12.61 -15.49 13.93
CA ALA A 253 -13.72 -14.55 14.06
C ALA A 253 -13.32 -13.11 13.66
N VAL A 254 -12.12 -12.67 14.07
CA VAL A 254 -11.59 -11.36 13.65
C VAL A 254 -11.33 -11.37 12.14
N TRP A 255 -10.64 -12.39 11.63
CA TRP A 255 -10.35 -12.53 10.20
C TRP A 255 -11.62 -12.52 9.34
N GLY A 256 -12.69 -13.18 9.80
CA GLY A 256 -14.00 -13.19 9.11
C GLY A 256 -14.60 -11.80 8.92
N ASN A 257 -14.43 -10.90 9.90
CA ASN A 257 -14.89 -9.51 9.81
C ASN A 257 -13.88 -8.60 9.07
N THR A 258 -12.61 -8.96 9.07
CA THR A 258 -11.55 -8.20 8.37
C THR A 258 -11.57 -8.42 6.85
N LEU A 259 -11.89 -9.63 6.41
CA LEU A 259 -11.81 -10.05 5.00
C LEU A 259 -12.69 -9.23 4.02
N PRO A 260 -13.95 -8.83 4.34
CA PRO A 260 -14.75 -7.97 3.47
C PRO A 260 -14.07 -6.64 3.12
N TYR A 261 -13.38 -6.03 4.09
CA TYR A 261 -12.64 -4.79 3.87
C TYR A 261 -11.44 -4.98 2.91
N LEU A 262 -10.84 -6.17 2.84
CA LEU A 262 -9.78 -6.46 1.86
C LEU A 262 -10.33 -6.73 0.44
N ARG A 263 -11.60 -7.11 0.33
CA ARG A 263 -12.29 -7.31 -0.95
C ARG A 263 -12.87 -6.03 -1.51
N ALA A 264 -13.24 -5.08 -0.66
CA ALA A 264 -13.80 -3.79 -1.09
C ALA A 264 -12.72 -2.82 -1.60
N LYS A 265 -12.53 -2.74 -2.92
CA LYS A 265 -11.53 -1.87 -3.56
C LYS A 265 -12.07 -0.45 -3.87
N SER A 266 -12.40 0.33 -2.84
CA SER A 266 -12.90 1.71 -3.00
C SER A 266 -12.12 2.73 -2.16
N ALA A 267 -12.10 3.99 -2.60
CA ALA A 267 -11.41 5.07 -1.88
C ALA A 267 -11.99 5.31 -0.48
N ARG A 268 -13.32 5.20 -0.32
CA ARG A 268 -13.99 5.28 0.99
C ARG A 268 -13.53 4.18 1.97
N ASN A 269 -13.16 3.01 1.44
CA ASN A 269 -12.68 1.88 2.23
C ASN A 269 -11.16 1.91 2.49
N ALA A 270 -10.42 2.90 1.96
CA ALA A 270 -8.94 2.90 2.00
C ALA A 270 -8.35 2.70 3.40
N ARG A 271 -8.91 3.34 4.41
CA ARG A 271 -8.42 3.20 5.80
C ARG A 271 -8.72 1.83 6.41
N PHE A 272 -9.89 1.27 6.14
CA PHE A 272 -10.20 -0.10 6.55
C PHE A 272 -9.31 -1.10 5.82
N PHE A 273 -9.09 -0.92 4.51
CA PHE A 273 -8.19 -1.74 3.72
C PHE A 273 -6.76 -1.75 4.30
N LEU A 274 -6.25 -0.58 4.70
CA LEU A 274 -4.95 -0.44 5.35
C LEU A 274 -4.91 -1.18 6.69
N ALA A 275 -5.87 -0.92 7.58
CA ALA A 275 -5.96 -1.57 8.88
C ALA A 275 -6.08 -3.11 8.75
N SER A 276 -6.87 -3.59 7.79
CA SER A 276 -6.99 -5.01 7.46
C SER A 276 -5.68 -5.60 6.92
N SER A 277 -4.96 -4.86 6.08
CA SER A 277 -3.67 -5.30 5.53
C SER A 277 -2.61 -5.38 6.63
N GLN A 278 -2.61 -4.43 7.58
CA GLN A 278 -1.74 -4.46 8.76
C GLN A 278 -2.10 -5.62 9.69
N PHE A 279 -3.39 -5.90 9.90
CA PHE A 279 -3.83 -7.07 10.67
C PHE A 279 -3.34 -8.37 10.03
N LEU A 280 -3.51 -8.51 8.72
CA LEU A 280 -3.02 -9.68 7.98
C LEU A 280 -1.50 -9.81 8.06
N ALA A 281 -0.75 -8.72 7.92
CA ALA A 281 0.70 -8.70 8.08
C ALA A 281 1.11 -9.19 9.48
N SER A 282 0.46 -8.67 10.53
CA SER A 282 0.70 -9.04 11.93
C SER A 282 0.47 -10.53 12.20
N ILE A 283 -0.65 -11.10 11.75
CA ILE A 283 -0.94 -12.53 11.95
C ILE A 283 -0.11 -13.45 11.05
N SER A 284 0.45 -12.93 9.95
CA SER A 284 1.24 -13.71 9.00
C SER A 284 2.64 -14.07 9.50
N THR A 285 3.18 -13.32 10.47
CA THR A 285 4.51 -13.57 11.06
C THR A 285 4.53 -14.83 11.93
N PHE A 286 3.37 -15.31 12.38
CA PHE A 286 3.22 -16.50 13.21
C PHE A 286 2.76 -17.70 12.38
N ASN A 287 3.66 -18.67 12.16
CA ASN A 287 3.37 -19.82 11.29
C ASN A 287 2.16 -20.67 11.76
N TYR A 288 1.95 -20.83 13.07
CA TYR A 288 0.79 -21.58 13.59
C TYR A 288 -0.56 -20.90 13.29
N MET A 289 -0.58 -19.59 13.02
CA MET A 289 -1.80 -18.86 12.62
C MET A 289 -2.11 -18.99 11.13
N ARG A 290 -1.19 -19.54 10.34
CA ARG A 290 -1.29 -19.67 8.88
C ARG A 290 -2.58 -20.33 8.36
N PRO A 291 -3.14 -21.38 8.99
CA PRO A 291 -4.39 -21.99 8.54
C PRO A 291 -5.57 -21.02 8.47
N VAL A 292 -5.57 -19.94 9.28
CA VAL A 292 -6.65 -18.94 9.33
C VAL A 292 -6.69 -18.09 8.06
N TRP A 293 -5.53 -17.71 7.52
CA TRP A 293 -5.45 -16.66 6.49
C TRP A 293 -4.94 -17.14 5.13
N LYS A 294 -4.15 -18.23 5.05
CA LYS A 294 -3.43 -18.66 3.83
C LYS A 294 -4.34 -18.74 2.59
N LYS A 295 -5.44 -19.49 2.69
CA LYS A 295 -6.33 -19.76 1.54
C LYS A 295 -6.89 -18.47 0.95
N MET A 296 -7.52 -17.65 1.80
CA MET A 296 -8.14 -16.38 1.37
C MET A 296 -7.10 -15.37 0.88
N THR A 297 -5.89 -15.39 1.45
CA THR A 297 -4.79 -14.51 1.03
C THR A 297 -4.27 -14.87 -0.37
N LEU A 298 -4.17 -16.17 -0.68
CA LEU A 298 -3.83 -16.61 -2.04
C LEU A 298 -4.91 -16.21 -3.04
N GLU A 299 -6.19 -16.32 -2.68
CA GLU A 299 -7.31 -15.83 -3.50
C GLU A 299 -7.21 -14.31 -3.75
N LEU A 300 -6.91 -13.52 -2.70
CA LEU A 300 -6.71 -12.08 -2.82
C LEU A 300 -5.51 -11.72 -3.71
N LEU A 301 -4.39 -12.44 -3.60
CA LEU A 301 -3.21 -12.22 -4.46
C LEU A 301 -3.56 -12.43 -5.94
N LEU A 302 -4.40 -13.42 -6.25
CA LEU A 302 -4.78 -13.77 -7.62
C LEU A 302 -5.93 -12.91 -8.16
N ASP A 303 -6.56 -12.08 -7.32
CA ASP A 303 -7.61 -11.15 -7.73
C ASP A 303 -7.07 -10.15 -8.79
N PRO A 304 -7.80 -9.88 -9.89
CA PRO A 304 -7.36 -8.92 -10.91
C PRO A 304 -7.16 -7.50 -10.37
N ALA A 305 -7.89 -7.12 -9.33
CA ALA A 305 -7.79 -5.82 -8.67
C ALA A 305 -6.89 -5.87 -7.43
N PHE A 306 -6.01 -6.88 -7.30
CA PHE A 306 -5.09 -7.02 -6.16
C PHE A 306 -4.35 -5.72 -5.88
N PHE A 307 -3.73 -5.13 -6.91
CA PHE A 307 -2.89 -3.93 -6.83
C PHE A 307 -3.66 -2.61 -6.61
N LYS A 308 -5.00 -2.62 -6.62
CA LYS A 308 -5.83 -1.46 -6.26
C LYS A 308 -5.73 -1.20 -4.75
N MET A 309 -4.67 -0.54 -4.34
CA MET A 309 -4.34 -0.20 -2.97
C MET A 309 -3.36 0.97 -2.90
N ASP A 310 -3.35 1.67 -1.78
CA ASP A 310 -2.38 2.73 -1.53
C ASP A 310 -1.00 2.16 -1.13
N MET A 311 -0.02 3.06 -1.07
CA MET A 311 1.36 2.68 -0.78
C MET A 311 1.56 2.08 0.61
N GLN A 312 0.80 2.57 1.59
CA GLN A 312 0.90 2.11 2.96
C GLN A 312 0.41 0.66 3.06
N SER A 313 -0.69 0.34 2.40
CA SER A 313 -1.21 -1.03 2.33
C SER A 313 -0.28 -1.94 1.53
N LEU A 314 0.28 -1.47 0.41
CA LEU A 314 1.25 -2.22 -0.39
C LEU A 314 2.43 -2.70 0.45
N ARG A 315 2.94 -1.84 1.35
CA ARG A 315 4.04 -2.20 2.27
C ARG A 315 3.67 -3.31 3.24
N GLN A 316 2.43 -3.32 3.74
CA GLN A 316 1.93 -4.43 4.56
C GLN A 316 1.87 -5.71 3.74
N TRP A 317 1.41 -5.62 2.49
CA TRP A 317 1.34 -6.77 1.58
C TRP A 317 2.71 -7.35 1.21
N LEU A 318 3.80 -6.57 1.20
CA LEU A 318 5.15 -7.14 1.05
C LEU A 318 5.47 -8.13 2.17
N ILE A 319 5.12 -7.82 3.42
CA ILE A 319 5.31 -8.71 4.58
C ILE A 319 4.44 -9.97 4.42
N VAL A 320 3.17 -9.77 4.05
CA VAL A 320 2.22 -10.88 3.86
C VAL A 320 2.68 -11.85 2.78
N ILE A 321 3.14 -11.33 1.63
CA ILE A 321 3.56 -12.16 0.50
C ILE A 321 4.87 -12.90 0.83
N ASP A 322 5.82 -12.26 1.51
CA ASP A 322 7.01 -12.97 2.00
C ASP A 322 6.62 -14.15 2.90
N ASN A 323 5.80 -13.90 3.93
CA ASN A 323 5.34 -14.95 4.83
C ASN A 323 4.49 -16.04 4.14
N LEU A 324 3.71 -15.67 3.11
CA LEU A 324 2.92 -16.60 2.32
C LEU A 324 3.82 -17.58 1.56
N MET A 325 4.91 -17.08 0.97
CA MET A 325 5.81 -17.84 0.08
C MET A 325 6.92 -18.56 0.84
N SER A 326 7.53 -17.93 1.84
CA SER A 326 8.68 -18.46 2.59
C SER A 326 8.33 -19.70 3.42
N ASN A 327 7.07 -19.83 3.85
CA ASN A 327 6.59 -20.97 4.64
C ASN A 327 6.01 -22.12 3.80
N ASP A 328 6.11 -22.07 2.46
CA ASP A 328 5.67 -23.14 1.56
C ASP A 328 6.47 -23.20 0.27
N LYS A 329 7.29 -24.25 0.15
CA LYS A 329 8.21 -24.46 -0.97
C LYS A 329 7.50 -24.70 -2.31
N THR A 330 6.20 -25.03 -2.34
CA THR A 330 5.46 -25.24 -3.61
C THR A 330 4.77 -23.97 -4.10
N SER A 331 4.38 -23.06 -3.20
CA SER A 331 3.60 -21.86 -3.53
C SER A 331 4.23 -21.01 -4.63
N PHE A 332 5.56 -20.80 -4.58
CA PHE A 332 6.26 -20.04 -5.62
C PHE A 332 6.27 -20.75 -6.98
N LYS A 333 6.51 -22.08 -6.98
CA LYS A 333 6.49 -22.89 -8.22
C LYS A 333 5.10 -22.93 -8.86
N GLU A 334 4.05 -23.05 -8.05
CA GLU A 334 2.66 -22.99 -8.51
C GLU A 334 2.34 -21.63 -9.12
N LEU A 335 2.87 -20.53 -8.56
CA LEU A 335 2.71 -19.19 -9.13
C LEU A 335 3.44 -19.07 -10.48
N LEU A 336 4.67 -19.57 -10.60
CA LEU A 336 5.40 -19.60 -11.87
C LEU A 336 4.69 -20.41 -12.94
N ALA A 337 4.11 -21.56 -12.56
CA ALA A 337 3.37 -22.43 -13.49
C ALA A 337 2.12 -21.75 -14.10
N ARG A 338 1.60 -20.68 -13.49
CA ARG A 338 0.49 -19.89 -14.04
C ARG A 338 0.90 -18.95 -15.17
N ILE A 339 2.19 -18.70 -15.39
CA ILE A 339 2.68 -17.90 -16.51
C ILE A 339 2.80 -18.83 -17.72
N PRO A 340 2.01 -18.65 -18.81
CA PRO A 340 2.01 -19.60 -19.92
C PRO A 340 3.38 -19.72 -20.61
N THR A 341 3.80 -20.92 -21.00
CA THR A 341 4.92 -21.16 -21.96
C THR A 341 4.34 -21.59 -23.31
N ALA A 342 4.99 -21.25 -24.41
CA ALA A 342 4.53 -21.68 -25.75
C ALA A 342 4.95 -23.15 -26.03
N PRO A 343 4.17 -24.00 -26.75
CA PRO A 343 2.88 -23.78 -27.44
C PRO A 343 1.78 -24.81 -27.03
N ASN A 344 1.50 -25.03 -25.74
CA ASN A 344 0.55 -26.08 -25.30
C ASN A 344 -0.87 -25.59 -24.90
N THR A 345 -1.30 -24.40 -25.33
CA THR A 345 -2.63 -23.87 -24.99
C THR A 345 -3.64 -24.07 -26.12
N SER A 346 -3.85 -25.32 -26.53
CA SER A 346 -4.70 -25.67 -27.68
C SER A 346 -6.20 -25.72 -27.37
N LEU A 347 -6.64 -25.61 -26.11
CA LEU A 347 -8.06 -25.69 -25.74
C LEU A 347 -8.63 -24.42 -25.07
N SER A 348 -7.82 -23.63 -24.36
CA SER A 348 -8.28 -22.38 -23.75
C SER A 348 -8.44 -21.25 -24.78
N SER A 349 -7.66 -21.28 -25.86
CA SER A 349 -7.64 -20.29 -26.95
C SER A 349 -8.88 -20.30 -27.85
N LEU A 350 -9.79 -21.27 -27.68
CA LEU A 350 -11.05 -21.34 -28.43
C LEU A 350 -12.15 -20.42 -27.87
N ILE A 351 -12.00 -19.93 -26.62
CA ILE A 351 -13.06 -19.21 -25.91
C ILE A 351 -12.60 -17.82 -25.40
N THR A 352 -11.30 -17.59 -25.23
CA THR A 352 -10.73 -16.29 -24.79
C THR A 352 -10.09 -15.53 -25.95
N SER A 353 -10.17 -14.19 -25.93
CA SER A 353 -9.48 -13.36 -26.92
C SER A 353 -7.96 -13.35 -26.67
N LYS A 354 -7.15 -13.18 -27.73
CA LYS A 354 -5.69 -13.04 -27.61
C LYS A 354 -5.28 -11.86 -26.73
N GLU A 355 -6.02 -10.76 -26.81
CA GLU A 355 -5.78 -9.57 -25.99
C GLU A 355 -5.95 -9.88 -24.50
N GLN A 356 -6.99 -10.64 -24.14
CA GLN A 356 -7.22 -11.09 -22.78
C GLN A 356 -6.13 -12.06 -22.28
N GLU A 357 -5.60 -12.93 -23.15
CA GLU A 357 -4.46 -13.79 -22.81
C GLU A 357 -3.19 -12.97 -22.50
N TYR A 358 -2.94 -11.90 -23.28
CA TYR A 358 -1.82 -10.99 -23.03
C TYR A 358 -1.97 -10.23 -21.72
N GLU A 359 -3.18 -9.74 -21.41
CA GLU A 359 -3.44 -9.08 -20.13
C GLU A 359 -3.25 -10.06 -18.96
N MET A 360 -3.79 -11.29 -19.06
CA MET A 360 -3.57 -12.32 -18.03
C MET A 360 -2.09 -12.63 -17.83
N ARG A 361 -1.32 -12.72 -18.92
CA ARG A 361 0.14 -12.94 -18.86
C ARG A 361 0.86 -11.76 -18.21
N ALA A 362 0.52 -10.53 -18.58
CA ALA A 362 1.08 -9.32 -17.99
C ALA A 362 0.79 -9.28 -16.48
N GLN A 363 -0.43 -9.56 -16.06
CA GLN A 363 -0.82 -9.61 -14.65
C GLN A 363 -0.10 -10.73 -13.87
N ALA A 364 0.17 -11.88 -14.50
CA ALA A 364 0.96 -12.94 -13.89
C ALA A 364 2.44 -12.53 -13.70
N LEU A 365 3.04 -11.85 -14.69
CA LEU A 365 4.38 -11.28 -14.59
C LEU A 365 4.46 -10.18 -13.51
N LYS A 366 3.46 -9.30 -13.43
CA LYS A 366 3.39 -8.27 -12.39
C LYS A 366 3.35 -8.90 -10.99
N ARG A 367 2.58 -9.98 -10.79
CA ARG A 367 2.57 -10.73 -9.52
C ARG A 367 3.90 -11.42 -9.23
N LEU A 368 4.55 -12.01 -10.23
CA LEU A 368 5.89 -12.56 -10.08
C LEU A 368 6.88 -11.50 -9.60
N ALA A 369 6.89 -10.33 -10.25
CA ALA A 369 7.72 -9.21 -9.84
C ALA A 369 7.43 -8.77 -8.39
N PHE A 370 6.17 -8.69 -8.00
CA PHE A 370 5.80 -8.32 -6.62
C PHE A 370 6.27 -9.35 -5.58
N VAL A 371 6.15 -10.65 -5.89
CA VAL A 371 6.61 -11.75 -5.02
C VAL A 371 8.13 -11.73 -4.84
N VAL A 372 8.88 -11.51 -5.91
CA VAL A 372 10.34 -11.36 -5.81
C VAL A 372 10.71 -10.07 -5.06
N LEU A 373 9.93 -9.00 -5.20
CA LEU A 373 10.16 -7.76 -4.45
C LEU A 373 9.96 -7.94 -2.95
N SER A 374 8.99 -8.76 -2.53
CA SER A 374 8.76 -9.06 -1.11
C SER A 374 9.84 -9.94 -0.47
N SER A 375 10.64 -10.64 -1.26
CA SER A 375 11.58 -11.65 -0.75
C SER A 375 12.88 -11.05 -0.22
N GLN A 376 13.64 -11.88 0.50
CA GLN A 376 15.03 -11.58 0.84
C GLN A 376 15.94 -11.63 -0.41
N MET A 377 17.14 -11.06 -0.31
CA MET A 377 18.16 -11.11 -1.37
C MET A 377 18.51 -12.56 -1.71
N ASP A 378 18.56 -12.88 -3.01
CA ASP A 378 18.89 -14.21 -3.57
C ASP A 378 17.96 -15.36 -3.16
N GLN A 379 16.82 -15.10 -2.51
CA GLN A 379 15.89 -16.14 -2.03
C GLN A 379 15.41 -17.07 -3.14
N TYR A 380 15.24 -16.55 -4.36
CA TYR A 380 14.78 -17.31 -5.54
C TYR A 380 15.89 -17.66 -6.54
N SER A 381 17.16 -17.60 -6.13
CA SER A 381 18.31 -17.93 -6.98
C SER A 381 18.19 -19.32 -7.63
N THR A 382 17.66 -20.32 -6.91
CA THR A 382 17.47 -21.68 -7.44
C THR A 382 16.38 -21.79 -8.51
N GLN A 383 15.39 -20.90 -8.52
CA GLN A 383 14.30 -20.86 -9.50
C GLN A 383 14.58 -19.85 -10.61
N LEU A 384 15.73 -19.17 -10.57
CA LEU A 384 16.09 -18.14 -11.54
C LEU A 384 16.14 -18.64 -13.00
N PRO A 385 16.58 -19.87 -13.30
CA PRO A 385 16.46 -20.42 -14.66
C PRO A 385 15.01 -20.49 -15.15
N ASP A 386 14.07 -20.92 -14.30
CA ASP A 386 12.65 -20.97 -14.63
C ASP A 386 12.09 -19.55 -14.85
N ILE A 387 12.47 -18.59 -13.99
CA ILE A 387 12.11 -17.17 -14.16
C ILE A 387 12.64 -16.65 -15.50
N GLN A 388 13.90 -16.94 -15.84
CA GLN A 388 14.52 -16.53 -17.10
C GLN A 388 13.75 -17.07 -18.30
N GLU A 389 13.37 -18.35 -18.28
CA GLU A 389 12.58 -18.97 -19.34
C GLU A 389 11.25 -18.22 -19.53
N ARG A 390 10.50 -17.96 -18.45
CA ARG A 390 9.21 -17.24 -18.52
C ARG A 390 9.35 -15.82 -19.06
N LEU A 391 10.40 -15.09 -18.68
CA LEU A 391 10.68 -13.74 -19.21
C LEU A 391 11.06 -13.81 -20.69
N SER A 392 11.96 -14.73 -21.07
CA SER A 392 12.43 -14.88 -22.45
C SER A 392 11.29 -15.28 -23.39
N ASP A 393 10.42 -16.20 -22.99
CA ASP A 393 9.23 -16.57 -23.76
C ASP A 393 8.23 -15.42 -23.89
N SER A 394 8.13 -14.57 -22.87
CA SER A 394 7.26 -13.40 -22.92
C SER A 394 7.76 -12.33 -23.90
N LEU A 395 9.09 -12.17 -24.03
CA LEU A 395 9.72 -11.28 -25.00
C LEU A 395 9.65 -11.78 -26.46
N ARG A 396 9.37 -13.07 -26.68
CA ARG A 396 9.14 -13.60 -28.04
C ARG A 396 7.82 -13.13 -28.65
N LEU A 397 6.92 -12.55 -27.86
CA LEU A 397 5.62 -12.05 -28.31
C LEU A 397 5.79 -10.71 -29.05
N ALA A 398 5.87 -10.77 -30.38
CA ALA A 398 6.04 -9.57 -31.19
C ALA A 398 4.89 -8.56 -30.99
N GLN A 399 5.23 -7.29 -30.75
CA GLN A 399 4.28 -6.17 -30.68
C GLN A 399 3.23 -6.29 -29.55
N VAL A 400 3.62 -6.84 -28.39
CA VAL A 400 2.75 -6.94 -27.20
C VAL A 400 3.26 -6.05 -26.07
N PRO A 401 3.03 -4.72 -26.14
CA PRO A 401 3.63 -3.75 -25.22
C PRO A 401 3.25 -3.96 -23.75
N VAL A 402 2.02 -4.41 -23.47
CA VAL A 402 1.56 -4.67 -22.10
C VAL A 402 2.36 -5.78 -21.40
N VAL A 403 2.77 -6.82 -22.13
CA VAL A 403 3.59 -7.92 -21.59
C VAL A 403 5.04 -7.47 -21.42
N HIS A 404 5.61 -6.81 -22.43
CA HIS A 404 6.99 -6.35 -22.41
C HIS A 404 7.23 -5.33 -21.29
N ALA A 405 6.25 -4.45 -21.02
CA ALA A 405 6.31 -3.52 -19.90
C ALA A 405 6.46 -4.24 -18.55
N GLN A 406 5.74 -5.35 -18.35
CA GLN A 406 5.86 -6.14 -17.12
C GLN A 406 7.17 -6.95 -17.07
N VAL A 407 7.73 -7.36 -18.20
CA VAL A 407 9.08 -7.94 -18.24
C VAL A 407 10.12 -6.93 -17.77
N PHE A 408 10.03 -5.66 -18.19
CA PHE A 408 10.93 -4.62 -17.67
C PHE A 408 10.73 -4.38 -16.17
N THR A 409 9.50 -4.40 -15.66
CA THR A 409 9.24 -4.37 -14.20
C THR A 409 9.90 -5.54 -13.48
N CYS A 410 9.80 -6.76 -14.01
CA CYS A 410 10.49 -7.95 -13.48
C CYS A 410 11.99 -7.75 -13.44
N TYR A 411 12.61 -7.28 -14.53
CA TYR A 411 14.06 -7.01 -14.55
C TYR A 411 14.47 -5.99 -13.50
N ARG A 412 13.71 -4.90 -13.33
CA ARG A 412 13.99 -3.90 -12.29
C ARG A 412 13.94 -4.47 -10.88
N VAL A 413 12.93 -5.29 -10.57
CA VAL A 413 12.86 -5.98 -9.27
C VAL A 413 14.05 -6.93 -9.10
N LEU A 414 14.32 -7.75 -10.11
CA LEU A 414 15.40 -8.73 -10.07
C LEU A 414 16.73 -8.01 -9.80
N LEU A 415 17.03 -6.90 -10.49
CA LEU A 415 18.26 -6.12 -10.33
C LEU A 415 18.53 -5.66 -8.87
N ILE A 416 17.49 -5.49 -8.06
CA ILE A 416 17.60 -5.10 -6.65
C ILE A 416 17.40 -6.25 -5.66
N ARG A 417 17.06 -7.46 -6.13
CA ARG A 417 16.77 -8.64 -5.29
C ARG A 417 17.69 -9.84 -5.54
N MET A 418 18.43 -9.84 -6.64
CA MET A 418 19.44 -10.86 -6.93
C MET A 418 20.82 -10.20 -7.05
N LYS A 419 21.87 -10.92 -6.69
CA LYS A 419 23.25 -10.45 -6.87
C LYS A 419 23.64 -10.40 -8.36
N PRO A 420 24.61 -9.54 -8.75
CA PRO A 420 25.00 -9.34 -10.15
C PRO A 420 25.40 -10.61 -10.91
N PHE A 421 26.06 -11.58 -10.24
CA PHE A 421 26.49 -12.82 -10.90
C PHE A 421 25.30 -13.69 -11.38
N ASN A 422 24.13 -13.54 -10.75
CA ASN A 422 22.91 -14.25 -11.13
C ASN A 422 22.30 -13.69 -12.44
N PHE A 423 22.72 -12.50 -12.91
CA PHE A 423 22.15 -11.84 -14.09
C PHE A 423 22.82 -12.13 -15.41
N VAL A 424 23.97 -12.82 -15.41
CA VAL A 424 24.83 -12.95 -16.59
C VAL A 424 24.06 -13.52 -17.80
N SER A 425 23.20 -14.52 -17.58
CA SER A 425 22.41 -15.16 -18.64
C SER A 425 21.22 -14.34 -19.14
N MET A 426 20.70 -13.40 -18.34
CA MET A 426 19.57 -12.52 -18.68
C MET A 426 20.01 -11.21 -19.36
N TRP A 427 21.29 -10.87 -19.25
CA TRP A 427 21.81 -9.60 -19.72
C TRP A 427 21.58 -9.35 -21.22
N PRO A 428 21.87 -10.31 -22.13
CA PRO A 428 21.70 -10.08 -23.57
C PRO A 428 20.25 -9.81 -23.98
N SER A 429 19.28 -10.54 -23.43
CA SER A 429 17.86 -10.34 -23.76
C SER A 429 17.33 -9.01 -23.21
N MET A 430 17.69 -8.67 -21.97
CA MET A 430 17.32 -7.39 -21.37
C MET A 430 17.84 -6.19 -22.15
N VAL A 431 19.12 -6.19 -22.53
CA VAL A 431 19.74 -5.10 -23.28
C VAL A 431 19.18 -5.02 -24.71
N THR A 432 19.01 -6.16 -25.38
CA THR A 432 18.45 -6.20 -26.74
C THR A 432 17.05 -5.60 -26.77
N GLU A 433 16.19 -6.00 -25.85
CA GLU A 433 14.82 -5.47 -25.78
C GLU A 433 14.81 -3.98 -25.44
N LEU A 434 15.63 -3.54 -24.47
CA LEU A 434 15.76 -2.12 -24.13
C LEU A 434 16.17 -1.28 -25.34
N ILE A 435 17.16 -1.76 -26.11
CA ILE A 435 17.60 -1.10 -27.35
C ILE A 435 16.48 -1.07 -28.39
N GLN A 436 15.75 -2.17 -28.59
CA GLN A 436 14.65 -2.22 -29.55
C GLN A 436 13.56 -1.19 -29.21
N VAL A 437 13.20 -1.06 -27.93
CA VAL A 437 12.20 -0.07 -27.49
C VAL A 437 12.73 1.36 -27.66
N LEU A 438 14.00 1.63 -27.35
CA LEU A 438 14.60 2.95 -27.62
C LEU A 438 14.59 3.28 -29.12
N ILE A 439 14.91 2.30 -29.99
CA ILE A 439 14.82 2.45 -31.45
C ILE A 439 13.40 2.85 -31.89
N GLN A 440 12.38 2.19 -31.33
CA GLN A 440 10.98 2.52 -31.63
C GLN A 440 10.63 3.96 -31.19
N ILE A 441 11.10 4.41 -30.02
CA ILE A 441 10.92 5.80 -29.59
C ILE A 441 11.57 6.77 -30.59
N GLU A 442 12.77 6.48 -31.11
CA GLU A 442 13.41 7.34 -32.12
C GLU A 442 12.57 7.45 -33.39
N GLN A 443 12.03 6.32 -33.87
CA GLN A 443 11.21 6.28 -35.09
C GLN A 443 9.92 7.09 -34.93
N GLN A 444 9.26 7.00 -33.77
CA GLN A 444 8.06 7.79 -33.44
C GLN A 444 8.37 9.29 -33.32
N LEU A 445 9.52 9.65 -32.76
CA LEU A 445 9.95 11.05 -32.67
C LEU A 445 10.36 11.64 -34.01
N SER A 446 10.98 10.84 -34.88
CA SER A 446 11.45 11.26 -36.21
C SER A 446 10.33 11.35 -37.27
N GLY A 447 9.12 10.90 -36.95
CA GLY A 447 7.98 10.91 -37.87
C GLY A 447 8.08 9.86 -38.99
N THR A 448 8.97 8.88 -38.86
CA THR A 448 9.19 7.82 -39.86
C THR A 448 8.23 6.63 -39.72
N SER A 449 7.33 6.67 -38.73
CA SER A 449 6.29 5.65 -38.54
C SER A 449 5.00 6.07 -39.26
N SER A 450 4.70 5.43 -40.39
CA SER A 450 3.43 5.58 -41.11
C SER A 450 2.29 4.92 -40.30
N THR A 451 1.33 5.72 -39.88
CA THR A 451 0.19 5.30 -39.03
C THR A 451 -0.76 4.34 -39.74
N VAL A 452 -1.18 3.27 -39.04
CA VAL A 452 -2.44 2.55 -39.32
C VAL A 452 -3.60 3.32 -38.64
N SER A 453 -4.75 3.41 -39.32
CA SER A 453 -6.05 4.06 -38.98
C SER A 453 -6.48 3.98 -37.50
N ASP A 454 -6.85 5.09 -36.84
CA ASP A 454 -8.19 5.72 -36.68
C ASP A 454 -9.24 4.79 -36.03
N ASP A 455 -9.73 5.24 -34.86
CA ASP A 455 -10.73 4.67 -33.92
C ASP A 455 -10.33 3.61 -32.88
N LEU A 456 -9.26 2.82 -33.08
CA LEU A 456 -8.70 1.90 -32.03
C LEU A 456 -7.36 2.38 -31.42
N LYS A 457 -6.95 3.62 -31.74
CA LYS A 457 -5.63 4.17 -31.38
C LYS A 457 -5.46 4.45 -29.88
N GLY A 458 -6.48 4.97 -29.20
CA GLY A 458 -6.31 5.49 -27.84
C GLY A 458 -5.76 4.49 -26.82
N SER A 459 -6.35 3.29 -26.73
CA SER A 459 -5.90 2.27 -25.78
C SER A 459 -4.57 1.63 -26.19
N ARG A 460 -4.35 1.45 -27.50
CA ARG A 460 -3.10 0.88 -28.02
C ARG A 460 -1.95 1.84 -27.80
N ASP A 461 -2.16 3.12 -28.07
CA ASP A 461 -1.19 4.19 -27.81
C ASP A 461 -0.86 4.28 -26.32
N GLU A 462 -1.84 4.13 -25.42
CA GLU A 462 -1.59 4.08 -23.98
C GLU A 462 -0.67 2.91 -23.60
N GLN A 463 -0.94 1.69 -24.10
CA GLN A 463 -0.09 0.53 -23.82
C GLN A 463 1.35 0.73 -24.33
N TRP A 464 1.52 1.34 -25.50
CA TRP A 464 2.85 1.70 -26.02
C TRP A 464 3.55 2.74 -25.16
N MET A 465 2.84 3.77 -24.71
CA MET A 465 3.40 4.78 -23.79
C MET A 465 3.84 4.14 -22.46
N GLN A 466 3.11 3.14 -21.96
CA GLN A 466 3.52 2.35 -20.79
C GLN A 466 4.79 1.52 -21.05
N LEU A 467 4.92 0.93 -22.24
CA LEU A 467 6.16 0.24 -22.63
C LEU A 467 7.34 1.22 -22.67
N TYR A 468 7.17 2.40 -23.26
CA TYR A 468 8.23 3.41 -23.32
C TYR A 468 8.64 3.90 -21.93
N LEU A 469 7.67 4.13 -21.04
CA LEU A 469 7.93 4.50 -19.65
C LEU A 469 8.71 3.39 -18.91
N SER A 470 8.26 2.15 -19.02
CA SER A 470 8.90 1.02 -18.32
C SER A 470 10.33 0.76 -18.81
N ALA A 471 10.59 0.92 -20.11
CA ALA A 471 11.94 0.88 -20.69
C ALA A 471 12.83 2.01 -20.13
N CYS A 472 12.33 3.25 -20.11
CA CYS A 472 13.08 4.38 -19.58
C CYS A 472 13.35 4.24 -18.07
N LYS A 473 12.41 3.69 -17.30
CA LYS A 473 12.60 3.38 -15.88
C LYS A 473 13.60 2.25 -15.64
N LEU A 474 13.68 1.26 -16.53
CA LEU A 474 14.73 0.25 -16.49
C LEU A 474 16.09 0.89 -16.74
N LEU A 475 16.20 1.76 -17.77
CA LEU A 475 17.42 2.52 -18.01
C LEU A 475 17.80 3.39 -16.80
N GLU A 476 16.85 4.11 -16.20
CA GLU A 476 17.07 4.88 -14.96
C GLU A 476 17.57 3.99 -13.82
N THR A 477 17.00 2.79 -13.66
CA THR A 477 17.41 1.82 -12.64
C THR A 477 18.87 1.40 -12.84
N LEU A 478 19.26 1.09 -14.07
CA LEU A 478 20.63 0.74 -14.43
C LEU A 478 21.62 1.88 -14.16
N CYS A 479 21.19 3.14 -14.39
CA CYS A 479 22.02 4.33 -14.13
C CYS A 479 22.05 4.75 -12.65
N THR A 480 21.05 4.34 -11.87
CA THR A 480 20.95 4.62 -10.43
C THR A 480 21.80 3.66 -9.60
N LEU A 481 21.92 2.41 -10.05
CA LEU A 481 22.75 1.42 -9.38
C LEU A 481 24.24 1.80 -9.45
N PRO A 482 25.03 1.51 -8.39
CA PRO A 482 26.44 1.85 -8.38
C PRO A 482 27.19 1.22 -9.56
N SER A 483 28.08 1.97 -10.20
CA SER A 483 28.81 1.50 -11.40
C SER A 483 29.65 0.25 -11.13
N GLY A 484 30.25 0.14 -9.93
CA GLY A 484 30.98 -1.04 -9.47
C GLY A 484 30.11 -2.24 -9.07
N TYR A 485 28.80 -2.03 -8.83
CA TYR A 485 27.88 -3.12 -8.51
C TYR A 485 27.43 -3.87 -9.76
N MET A 486 27.17 -3.16 -10.87
CA MET A 486 26.69 -3.74 -12.13
C MET A 486 27.78 -3.69 -13.22
N ALA A 487 28.86 -4.44 -13.05
CA ALA A 487 29.98 -4.47 -14.00
C ALA A 487 29.54 -4.84 -15.43
N GLN A 488 28.55 -5.73 -15.59
CA GLN A 488 28.03 -6.13 -16.90
C GLN A 488 27.38 -4.97 -17.65
N PHE A 489 26.71 -4.05 -16.94
CA PHE A 489 26.14 -2.85 -17.54
C PHE A 489 27.22 -1.93 -18.09
N GLN A 490 28.36 -1.84 -17.41
CA GLN A 490 29.47 -0.99 -17.85
C GLN A 490 30.02 -1.42 -19.23
N MET A 491 29.89 -2.70 -19.60
CA MET A 491 30.31 -3.19 -20.92
C MET A 491 29.50 -2.61 -22.09
N CYS A 492 28.24 -2.25 -21.86
CA CYS A 492 27.37 -1.65 -22.89
C CYS A 492 26.86 -0.25 -22.53
N HIS A 493 27.30 0.33 -21.41
CA HIS A 493 26.90 1.66 -20.94
C HIS A 493 27.11 2.75 -22.01
N TRP A 494 28.21 2.66 -22.74
CA TRP A 494 28.57 3.58 -23.83
C TRP A 494 27.51 3.66 -24.94
N ALA A 495 26.70 2.60 -25.14
CA ALA A 495 25.63 2.60 -26.12
C ALA A 495 24.50 3.56 -25.71
N PHE A 496 24.29 3.73 -24.40
CA PHE A 496 23.19 4.51 -23.84
C PHE A 496 23.64 5.93 -23.47
N ILE A 497 24.75 6.09 -22.77
CA ILE A 497 25.18 7.36 -22.18
C ILE A 497 26.56 7.76 -22.69
N SER A 498 26.74 9.06 -22.94
CA SER A 498 28.06 9.61 -23.27
C SER A 498 28.93 9.76 -22.03
N SER A 499 30.10 9.11 -22.04
CA SER A 499 31.12 9.26 -21.00
C SER A 499 31.94 10.56 -21.13
N LEU A 500 31.79 11.30 -22.23
CA LEU A 500 32.62 12.47 -22.56
C LEU A 500 31.76 13.69 -22.94
N ALA A 501 32.25 14.88 -22.59
CA ALA A 501 31.72 16.15 -23.09
C ALA A 501 32.12 16.26 -24.58
N SER A 502 31.14 16.34 -25.47
CA SER A 502 31.38 16.08 -26.88
C SER A 502 32.02 17.25 -27.64
N ASN A 503 33.13 16.94 -28.32
CA ASN A 503 33.26 17.18 -29.75
C ASN A 503 33.21 15.81 -30.43
N PHE A 504 31.99 15.36 -30.80
CA PHE A 504 31.84 14.13 -31.58
C PHE A 504 32.23 14.45 -33.02
N ASP A 505 33.31 13.85 -33.53
CA ASP A 505 33.60 13.85 -34.96
C ASP A 505 32.44 13.17 -35.73
N LYS A 506 32.23 13.56 -36.99
CA LYS A 506 31.08 13.11 -37.82
C LYS A 506 30.94 11.59 -37.94
N ASP A 507 32.01 10.84 -37.68
CA ASP A 507 32.06 9.37 -37.80
C ASP A 507 31.96 8.63 -36.46
N SER A 508 31.75 9.33 -35.34
CA SER A 508 31.65 8.71 -34.01
C SER A 508 30.24 8.21 -33.69
N PHE A 509 30.15 7.07 -32.98
CA PHE A 509 28.88 6.54 -32.52
C PHE A 509 28.23 7.49 -31.50
N VAL A 510 26.95 7.83 -31.72
CA VAL A 510 26.18 8.70 -30.82
C VAL A 510 25.28 7.86 -29.89
N PRO A 511 25.47 7.96 -28.56
CA PRO A 511 24.66 7.21 -27.60
C PRO A 511 23.15 7.49 -27.70
N PHE A 512 22.31 6.50 -27.38
CA PHE A 512 20.85 6.59 -27.47
C PHE A 512 20.28 7.80 -26.72
N THR A 513 20.75 8.08 -25.50
CA THR A 513 20.22 9.21 -24.71
C THR A 513 20.51 10.56 -25.37
N THR A 514 21.65 10.69 -26.06
CA THR A 514 22.01 11.91 -26.80
C THR A 514 21.14 12.07 -28.04
N ARG A 515 20.91 10.98 -28.78
CA ARG A 515 19.97 10.97 -29.92
C ARG A 515 18.55 11.35 -29.49
N MET A 516 18.05 10.77 -28.39
CA MET A 516 16.74 11.10 -27.80
C MET A 516 16.65 12.54 -27.38
N HIS A 517 17.67 13.04 -26.68
CA HIS A 517 17.70 14.43 -26.27
C HIS A 517 17.61 15.39 -27.47
N ASN A 518 18.33 15.12 -28.56
CA ASN A 518 18.31 15.94 -29.76
C ASN A 518 16.95 15.90 -30.47
N LEU A 519 16.35 14.71 -30.63
CA LEU A 519 15.03 14.57 -31.25
C LEU A 519 13.92 15.23 -30.43
N LEU A 520 13.95 15.07 -29.11
CA LEU A 520 13.00 15.73 -28.21
C LEU A 520 13.16 17.25 -28.23
N THR A 521 14.40 17.74 -28.31
CA THR A 521 14.69 19.17 -28.43
C THR A 521 14.21 19.72 -29.77
N ALA A 522 14.37 18.97 -30.86
CA ALA A 522 13.87 19.37 -32.18
C ALA A 522 12.33 19.44 -32.21
N LYS A 523 11.65 18.50 -31.55
CA LYS A 523 10.17 18.40 -31.57
C LYS A 523 9.47 19.33 -30.56
N TYR A 524 10.03 19.51 -29.37
CA TYR A 524 9.39 20.22 -28.25
C TYR A 524 10.17 21.43 -27.73
N GLY A 525 11.36 21.71 -28.30
CA GLY A 525 12.23 22.80 -27.86
C GLY A 525 13.15 22.45 -26.67
N LYS A 526 14.15 23.31 -26.45
CA LYS A 526 15.09 23.21 -25.31
C LYS A 526 14.38 23.47 -23.98
N LEU A 527 14.88 22.90 -22.90
CA LEU A 527 14.40 23.22 -21.56
C LEU A 527 14.72 24.68 -21.24
N SER A 528 13.72 25.41 -20.76
CA SER A 528 13.88 26.76 -20.23
C SER A 528 14.55 26.75 -18.86
N ASN A 529 15.18 27.85 -18.45
CA ASN A 529 15.78 27.99 -17.12
C ASN A 529 14.78 27.74 -15.97
N SER A 530 13.49 28.03 -16.18
CA SER A 530 12.43 27.70 -15.24
C SER A 530 12.15 26.20 -15.18
N GLU A 531 12.07 25.53 -16.33
CA GLU A 531 11.88 24.08 -16.38
C GLU A 531 13.06 23.35 -15.73
N GLU A 532 14.30 23.81 -15.95
CA GLU A 532 15.49 23.21 -15.32
C GLU A 532 15.47 23.30 -13.79
N LYS A 533 14.82 24.32 -13.22
CA LYS A 533 14.72 24.50 -11.76
C LYS A 533 13.61 23.67 -11.12
N PHE A 534 12.49 23.48 -11.81
CA PHE A 534 11.29 22.86 -11.23
C PHE A 534 11.05 21.40 -11.64
N LEU A 535 11.51 21.00 -12.83
CA LEU A 535 11.31 19.63 -13.30
C LEU A 535 12.32 18.67 -12.65
N SER A 536 11.87 17.44 -12.42
CA SER A 536 12.74 16.34 -12.03
C SER A 536 13.20 15.59 -13.26
N ALA A 537 14.47 15.18 -13.26
CA ALA A 537 15.01 14.26 -14.24
C ALA A 537 14.57 12.81 -14.01
N SER A 538 14.05 12.48 -12.82
CA SER A 538 13.70 11.12 -12.44
C SER A 538 12.29 10.76 -12.88
N LEU A 539 12.14 9.60 -13.52
CA LEU A 539 10.86 9.04 -13.94
C LEU A 539 10.19 8.19 -12.85
N PHE A 540 10.86 7.99 -11.71
CA PHE A 540 10.39 7.11 -10.64
C PHE A 540 9.01 7.45 -10.07
N GLY A 541 8.58 8.72 -10.14
CA GLY A 541 7.24 9.16 -9.70
C GLY A 541 6.15 9.10 -10.76
N TYR A 542 6.48 8.85 -12.02
CA TYR A 542 5.52 8.84 -13.12
C TYR A 542 4.76 7.52 -13.15
N LYS A 543 3.43 7.51 -13.19
CA LYS A 543 2.66 6.26 -13.42
C LYS A 543 2.33 6.02 -14.88
N THR A 544 2.11 7.09 -15.62
CA THR A 544 1.75 7.06 -17.04
C THR A 544 2.52 8.16 -17.76
N LEU A 545 2.69 8.01 -19.06
CA LEU A 545 3.16 9.08 -19.94
C LEU A 545 1.99 9.51 -20.82
N MET A 546 1.71 10.81 -20.83
CA MET A 546 0.71 11.43 -21.70
C MET A 546 1.29 11.74 -23.07
N ASN A 547 2.58 12.07 -23.15
CA ASN A 547 3.30 12.30 -24.41
C ASN A 547 4.82 12.20 -24.20
N PHE A 548 5.58 12.15 -25.31
CA PHE A 548 7.04 12.08 -25.26
C PHE A 548 7.72 13.33 -24.67
N GLY A 549 7.05 14.48 -24.63
CA GLY A 549 7.59 15.71 -24.05
C GLY A 549 7.92 15.57 -22.57
N GLU A 550 7.24 14.69 -21.84
CA GLU A 550 7.52 14.38 -20.43
C GLU A 550 8.87 13.68 -20.23
N LEU A 551 9.46 13.10 -21.29
CA LEU A 551 10.79 12.48 -21.25
C LEU A 551 11.94 13.47 -21.46
N ARG A 552 11.64 14.75 -21.78
CA ARG A 552 12.67 15.79 -22.02
C ARG A 552 13.64 15.93 -20.84
N PRO A 553 13.18 16.08 -19.57
CA PRO A 553 14.10 16.27 -18.44
C PRO A 553 15.00 15.04 -18.22
N PHE A 554 14.42 13.85 -18.37
CA PHE A 554 15.12 12.57 -18.21
C PHE A 554 16.26 12.42 -19.22
N PHE A 555 15.97 12.55 -20.52
CA PHE A 555 17.01 12.40 -21.55
C PHE A 555 18.01 13.55 -21.56
N TYR A 556 17.61 14.77 -21.18
CA TYR A 556 18.56 15.87 -20.98
C TYR A 556 19.56 15.55 -19.86
N ALA A 557 19.08 15.04 -18.72
CA ALA A 557 19.95 14.68 -17.61
C ALA A 557 20.92 13.55 -17.96
N LEU A 558 20.45 12.50 -18.65
CA LEU A 558 21.31 11.39 -19.06
C LEU A 558 22.31 11.79 -20.15
N ALA A 559 21.91 12.59 -21.14
CA ALA A 559 22.83 13.10 -22.16
C ALA A 559 23.94 13.99 -21.56
N ASN A 560 23.65 14.67 -20.45
CA ASN A 560 24.58 15.52 -19.71
C ASN A 560 25.12 14.89 -18.43
N GLN A 561 25.03 13.56 -18.27
CA GLN A 561 25.39 12.87 -17.02
C GLN A 561 26.85 13.11 -16.61
N HIS A 562 27.77 13.24 -17.56
CA HIS A 562 29.19 13.57 -17.31
C HIS A 562 29.36 14.90 -16.53
N LYS A 563 28.48 15.89 -16.75
CA LYS A 563 28.51 17.17 -16.01
C LYS A 563 28.10 16.98 -14.54
N SER A 564 27.10 16.13 -14.32
CA SER A 564 26.63 15.73 -12.98
C SER A 564 27.72 14.99 -12.20
N LEU A 565 28.41 14.06 -12.85
CA LEU A 565 29.56 13.35 -12.28
C LEU A 565 30.71 14.29 -11.92
N ALA A 566 31.10 15.17 -12.85
CA ALA A 566 32.17 16.13 -12.63
C ALA A 566 31.86 17.07 -11.46
N ALA A 567 30.63 17.57 -11.36
CA ALA A 567 30.18 18.41 -10.24
C ALA A 567 30.25 17.67 -8.90
N GLY A 568 29.87 16.39 -8.86
CA GLY A 568 29.97 15.57 -7.64
C GLY A 568 31.40 15.33 -7.16
N ILE A 569 32.36 15.23 -8.09
CA ILE A 569 33.79 15.05 -7.76
C ILE A 569 34.44 16.37 -7.33
N THR A 570 34.12 17.47 -8.02
CA THR A 570 34.74 18.78 -7.80
C THR A 570 34.08 19.60 -6.69
N GLY A 571 32.90 19.20 -6.22
CA GLY A 571 32.11 19.95 -5.24
C GLY A 571 31.44 21.22 -5.80
N THR A 572 31.64 21.53 -7.09
CA THR A 572 31.04 22.69 -7.75
C THR A 572 29.72 22.31 -8.40
N PHE A 573 28.64 22.27 -7.60
CA PHE A 573 27.29 22.10 -8.13
C PHE A 573 26.91 23.34 -8.96
N GLN A 574 26.52 23.14 -10.23
CA GLN A 574 26.05 24.23 -11.07
C GLN A 574 24.64 24.67 -10.64
N GLU A 575 24.39 25.99 -10.62
CA GLU A 575 23.10 26.59 -10.21
C GLU A 575 21.88 26.17 -11.06
N ASN A 576 22.08 25.49 -12.19
CA ASN A 576 21.03 25.09 -13.15
C ASN A 576 20.95 23.57 -13.37
N GLN A 577 21.22 22.76 -12.34
CA GLN A 577 21.12 21.31 -12.46
C GLN A 577 19.69 20.81 -12.17
N LEU A 578 19.12 19.98 -13.05
CA LEU A 578 17.80 19.37 -12.85
C LEU A 578 17.72 18.61 -11.53
N ARG A 579 16.56 18.70 -10.86
CA ARG A 579 16.30 17.92 -9.65
C ARG A 579 16.47 16.43 -9.95
N ASP A 580 17.06 15.70 -9.00
CA ASP A 580 17.29 14.25 -9.05
C ASP A 580 18.31 13.75 -10.09
N SER A 581 18.93 14.61 -10.92
CA SER A 581 19.92 14.16 -11.92
C SER A 581 21.17 13.51 -11.31
N ASN A 582 21.51 13.88 -10.06
CA ASN A 582 22.65 13.36 -9.32
C ASN A 582 22.47 11.91 -8.85
N PHE A 583 21.24 11.38 -8.89
CA PHE A 583 20.98 9.99 -8.51
C PHE A 583 21.23 9.01 -9.66
N MET A 584 21.20 9.47 -10.90
CA MET A 584 21.30 8.64 -12.11
C MET A 584 22.72 8.65 -12.69
N ASN A 585 23.75 8.59 -11.85
CA ASN A 585 25.14 8.61 -12.29
C ASN A 585 26.00 7.50 -11.67
N GLY A 586 25.37 6.53 -10.99
CA GLY A 586 26.07 5.41 -10.34
C GLY A 586 26.99 5.79 -9.18
N SER A 587 26.92 7.03 -8.65
CA SER A 587 27.74 7.48 -7.50
C SER A 587 27.13 7.14 -6.14
N GLN A 588 25.85 6.74 -6.11
CA GLN A 588 25.13 6.47 -4.87
C GLN A 588 25.66 5.22 -4.17
N THR A 589 25.50 5.15 -2.85
CA THR A 589 25.73 3.89 -2.12
C THR A 589 24.68 2.85 -2.56
N LEU A 590 25.04 1.56 -2.53
CA LEU A 590 24.11 0.49 -2.92
C LEU A 590 22.80 0.55 -2.11
N LYS A 591 22.87 0.82 -0.79
CA LYS A 591 21.70 0.94 0.08
C LYS A 591 20.78 2.10 -0.34
N ALA A 592 21.35 3.27 -0.65
CA ALA A 592 20.58 4.43 -1.08
C ALA A 592 19.94 4.21 -2.46
N ALA A 593 20.69 3.62 -3.40
CA ALA A 593 20.20 3.28 -4.73
C ALA A 593 19.02 2.29 -4.65
N ILE A 594 19.18 1.19 -3.91
CA ILE A 594 18.11 0.19 -3.69
C ILE A 594 16.87 0.85 -3.08
N SER A 595 17.03 1.63 -2.01
CA SER A 595 15.88 2.30 -1.36
C SER A 595 15.12 3.22 -2.31
N ARG A 596 15.83 3.94 -3.19
CA ARG A 596 15.22 4.81 -4.20
C ARG A 596 14.47 4.00 -5.27
N ILE A 597 15.08 2.92 -5.76
CA ILE A 597 14.46 2.03 -6.76
C ILE A 597 13.25 1.29 -6.18
N GLU A 598 13.33 0.81 -4.93
CA GLU A 598 12.21 0.21 -4.21
C GLU A 598 11.04 1.19 -4.11
N HIS A 599 11.30 2.44 -3.74
CA HIS A 599 10.25 3.47 -3.72
C HIS A 599 9.62 3.72 -5.09
N SER A 600 10.37 3.59 -6.18
CA SER A 600 9.80 3.66 -7.53
C SER A 600 8.91 2.45 -7.85
N LEU A 601 9.38 1.24 -7.55
CA LEU A 601 8.61 0.01 -7.80
C LEU A 601 7.30 0.02 -7.01
N TYR A 602 7.34 0.53 -5.80
CA TYR A 602 6.19 0.85 -4.97
C TYR A 602 5.15 1.72 -5.70
N VAL A 603 5.58 2.78 -6.39
CA VAL A 603 4.70 3.63 -7.23
C VAL A 603 4.12 2.82 -8.40
N ASP A 604 4.90 1.92 -9.00
CA ASP A 604 4.48 1.09 -10.13
C ASP A 604 3.44 0.03 -9.75
N PHE A 605 3.57 -0.55 -8.55
CA PHE A 605 2.64 -1.56 -8.05
C PHE A 605 1.36 -0.96 -7.46
N ALA A 606 1.42 0.18 -6.79
CA ALA A 606 0.23 0.78 -6.17
C ALA A 606 -0.69 1.42 -7.21
N GLU A 607 -1.92 0.92 -7.36
CA GLU A 607 -2.95 1.49 -8.24
C GLU A 607 -3.97 2.32 -7.45
N HIS A 608 -4.49 3.39 -8.06
CA HIS A 608 -5.47 4.25 -7.39
C HIS A 608 -6.76 3.47 -7.07
N LEU A 609 -7.24 3.61 -5.84
CA LEU A 609 -8.58 3.16 -5.46
C LEU A 609 -9.61 3.99 -6.24
N GLN A 610 -10.61 3.33 -6.82
CA GLN A 610 -11.70 4.01 -7.53
C GLN A 610 -12.44 4.93 -6.54
N LEU A 611 -12.66 6.19 -6.95
CA LEU A 611 -13.36 7.21 -6.17
C LEU A 611 -14.82 6.80 -5.90
#